data_AF-A0A0F9GB30-F1
#
_entry.id   AF-A0A0F9GB30-F1
#
_cell.length_a   1.000
_cell.length_b   1.000
_cell.length_c   1.000
_cell.angle_alpha   90.00
_cell.angle_beta   90.00
_cell.angle_gamma   90.00
#
_symmetry.space_group_name_H-M   'P 1'
#
loop_
_entity.id
_entity.type
_entity.pdbx_description
1 polymer ?
#
loop_
_entity_poly.entity_id
_entity_poly.type
_entity_poly.pdbx_seq_one_letter_code
_entity_poly.pdbx_strand_id
1 'polypeptide(L)'
;MGIEMAIGDIGSVLDTLEFDPVVGQSPHMVRVSGDVYACAYGGVDSDGFVTTFTVDSAGTIGNSVIDTLEFDVTACANPKIRLISGDVYAIVYMNASNATLIVTVDIDSSGNIGAAVIDSFSTAGGGNSWPSRLVSVSGDIYACAHTNPGNDGEIFTVDIDSVGNIGAAAIDTLAYDTRGVTADLINISGTMFAVAYQGEGIDGWVATFNIATNGTIDAAVTATLEFDTSSCTYPRILPVSGDVFVIAYKGADGDGFAKTLSITAAGAISAVINTLEFETTNADYVDMTNAGEAVFAVSYRKSNASGFIITFTVSLGGIFSAVIGTLEFETTEIQAYPTIITISGSSIVCVVYQGPDVDGFAKTALVTGGPATVIYPSSRDFGGGVQRVTGLVHVYNRVNNIYDLEFQLGEVSADKMPLVEGVIAESPSRLMEPLELPGFLQPPPFDPSVPLPSIPRPIPKPDGSKPGIPGLPRPFPDLPPIEKPGQLPKLGPKEGLPGLLRPFPELPPIEKPGMVPKFETSFSKRSKGLSGVETPQERRARLLGRIGIGTATPPTGGETEQEKRARLLGEVGIGG
;
A
#
# COMPACT_ATOMS: atom_id res chain seq x y z
N MET A 1 8.90 14.44 -34.63
CA MET A 1 7.71 13.71 -34.17
C MET A 1 7.96 13.40 -32.72
N GLY A 2 7.29 14.11 -31.80
CA GLY A 2 7.24 13.65 -30.42
C GLY A 2 6.41 12.38 -30.41
N ILE A 3 6.95 11.30 -29.87
CA ILE A 3 6.18 10.08 -29.65
C ILE A 3 5.25 10.41 -28.50
N GLU A 4 3.95 10.49 -28.79
CA GLU A 4 2.93 10.61 -27.74
C GLU A 4 2.97 9.30 -26.95
N MET A 5 3.30 9.38 -25.66
CA MET A 5 3.33 8.20 -24.80
C MET A 5 1.89 7.73 -24.56
N ALA A 6 1.63 6.46 -24.79
CA ALA A 6 0.33 5.83 -24.57
C ALA A 6 0.07 5.64 -23.07
N ILE A 7 -1.20 5.66 -22.65
CA ILE A 7 -1.59 5.36 -21.27
C ILE A 7 -0.92 4.05 -20.81
N GLY A 8 -0.24 4.11 -19.68
CA GLY A 8 0.49 3.01 -19.08
C GLY A 8 1.97 2.96 -19.46
N ASP A 9 2.47 3.73 -20.44
CA ASP A 9 3.91 3.76 -20.74
C ASP A 9 4.70 4.23 -19.52
N ILE A 10 5.81 3.55 -19.23
CA ILE A 10 6.74 3.90 -18.15
C ILE A 10 7.98 4.59 -18.73
N GLY A 11 8.33 5.75 -18.18
CA GLY A 11 9.51 6.51 -18.55
C GLY A 11 10.81 5.96 -17.93
N SER A 12 11.93 6.61 -18.22
CA SER A 12 13.19 6.34 -17.52
C SER A 12 13.12 6.73 -16.04
N VAL A 13 14.10 6.26 -15.26
CA VAL A 13 14.32 6.76 -13.89
C VAL A 13 14.44 8.29 -13.91
N LEU A 14 13.68 8.94 -13.03
CA LEU A 14 13.65 10.41 -12.90
C LEU A 14 14.67 10.88 -11.87
N ASP A 15 14.69 10.23 -10.71
CA ASP A 15 15.57 10.58 -9.60
C ASP A 15 15.94 9.34 -8.77
N THR A 16 16.97 9.49 -7.93
CA THR A 16 17.50 8.42 -7.08
C THR A 16 18.00 8.99 -5.76
N LEU A 17 17.65 8.32 -4.66
CA LEU A 17 18.22 8.56 -3.33
C LEU A 17 18.79 7.26 -2.78
N GLU A 18 20.03 7.30 -2.30
CA GLU A 18 20.59 6.30 -1.40
C GLU A 18 20.18 6.69 0.02
N PHE A 19 19.11 6.07 0.56
CA PHE A 19 18.57 6.44 1.86
C PHE A 19 19.34 5.81 3.02
N ASP A 20 20.04 4.69 2.78
CA ASP A 20 20.94 4.06 3.74
C ASP A 20 22.21 3.58 3.03
N PRO A 21 23.39 4.16 3.31
CA PRO A 21 24.63 3.81 2.60
C PRO A 21 25.34 2.58 3.17
N VAL A 22 24.70 1.82 4.06
CA VAL A 22 25.31 0.66 4.72
C VAL A 22 24.47 -0.58 4.54
N VAL A 23 23.22 -0.61 5.01
CA VAL A 23 22.31 -1.75 4.86
C VAL A 23 20.85 -1.28 4.77
N GLY A 24 20.17 -1.58 3.67
CA GLY A 24 18.76 -1.24 3.42
C GLY A 24 17.88 -2.43 3.03
N GLN A 25 17.87 -3.52 3.82
CA GLN A 25 17.20 -4.79 3.52
C GLN A 25 15.67 -4.71 3.50
N SER A 26 15.07 -5.34 2.49
CA SER A 26 13.62 -5.53 2.33
C SER A 26 12.77 -4.28 2.65
N PRO A 27 13.07 -3.11 2.05
CA PRO A 27 12.46 -1.85 2.43
C PRO A 27 10.98 -1.81 2.06
N HIS A 28 10.17 -1.17 2.90
CA HIS A 28 8.77 -0.90 2.62
C HIS A 28 8.42 0.54 2.94
N MET A 29 7.72 1.20 2.00
CA MET A 29 7.43 2.62 2.07
C MET A 29 5.94 2.91 2.24
N VAL A 30 5.63 3.97 3.00
CA VAL A 30 4.29 4.54 3.14
C VAL A 30 4.35 6.07 3.06
N ARG A 31 3.27 6.68 2.59
CA ARG A 31 3.11 8.13 2.64
C ARG A 31 2.88 8.58 4.08
N VAL A 32 3.55 9.67 4.47
CA VAL A 32 3.34 10.37 5.74
C VAL A 32 2.35 11.52 5.53
N SER A 33 2.81 12.62 4.92
CA SER A 33 1.99 13.80 4.64
C SER A 33 2.61 14.61 3.51
N GLY A 34 1.79 15.25 2.67
CA GLY A 34 2.28 16.00 1.52
C GLY A 34 3.20 15.12 0.65
N ASP A 35 4.44 15.58 0.50
CA ASP A 35 5.55 14.93 -0.22
C ASP A 35 6.44 14.07 0.70
N VAL A 36 6.16 13.96 2.00
CA VAL A 36 6.95 13.17 2.95
C VAL A 36 6.53 11.70 2.93
N TYR A 37 7.51 10.81 2.87
CA TYR A 37 7.36 9.36 2.92
C TYR A 37 8.27 8.77 3.99
N ALA A 38 7.81 7.67 4.60
CA ALA A 38 8.57 6.88 5.55
C ALA A 38 8.90 5.52 4.94
N CYS A 39 10.12 5.04 5.15
CA CYS A 39 10.63 3.77 4.66
C CYS A 39 11.16 2.96 5.85
N ALA A 40 10.55 1.80 6.11
CA ALA A 40 11.02 0.84 7.12
C ALA A 40 11.83 -0.27 6.45
N TYR A 41 12.94 -0.67 7.05
CA TYR A 41 13.89 -1.62 6.48
C TYR A 41 14.70 -2.36 7.56
N GLY A 42 15.30 -3.49 7.20
CA GLY A 42 16.33 -4.15 8.02
C GLY A 42 17.71 -3.55 7.72
N GLY A 43 18.46 -3.19 8.75
CA GLY A 43 19.75 -2.52 8.63
C GLY A 43 20.92 -3.36 9.10
N VAL A 44 21.96 -2.66 9.54
CA VAL A 44 23.18 -3.27 10.09
C VAL A 44 22.84 -4.19 11.26
N ASP A 45 23.64 -5.25 11.44
CA ASP A 45 23.42 -6.26 12.49
C ASP A 45 22.05 -6.97 12.47
N SER A 46 21.28 -6.78 11.39
CA SER A 46 19.87 -7.18 11.23
C SER A 46 18.88 -6.31 12.02
N ASP A 47 19.29 -5.16 12.54
CA ASP A 47 18.45 -4.25 13.30
C ASP A 47 17.32 -3.64 12.43
N GLY A 48 16.26 -3.16 13.03
CA GLY A 48 15.12 -2.52 12.36
C GLY A 48 15.26 -1.02 12.32
N PHE A 49 15.15 -0.41 11.14
CA PHE A 49 15.23 1.03 10.94
C PHE A 49 14.01 1.58 10.22
N VAL A 50 13.61 2.79 10.56
CA VAL A 50 12.69 3.62 9.78
C VAL A 50 13.33 4.96 9.49
N THR A 51 13.28 5.40 8.24
CA THR A 51 13.77 6.71 7.80
C THR A 51 12.68 7.46 7.04
N THR A 52 12.82 8.76 6.94
CA THR A 52 11.90 9.63 6.19
C THR A 52 12.64 10.45 5.14
N PHE A 53 11.98 10.74 4.02
CA PHE A 53 12.49 11.63 2.97
C PHE A 53 11.32 12.19 2.14
N THR A 54 11.60 13.16 1.28
CA THR A 54 10.59 13.75 0.41
C THR A 54 10.61 13.14 -0.98
N VAL A 55 9.44 12.93 -1.57
CA VAL A 55 9.23 12.66 -3.00
C VAL A 55 8.09 13.54 -3.50
N ASP A 56 8.39 14.49 -4.38
CA ASP A 56 7.38 15.40 -4.90
C ASP A 56 6.54 14.78 -6.03
N SER A 57 5.44 15.45 -6.40
CA SER A 57 4.55 15.00 -7.48
C SER A 57 5.17 14.94 -8.88
N ALA A 58 6.36 15.54 -9.08
CA ALA A 58 7.13 15.43 -10.31
C ALA A 58 8.16 14.28 -10.28
N GLY A 59 8.28 13.59 -9.14
CA GLY A 59 9.20 12.48 -8.92
C GLY A 59 10.59 12.92 -8.50
N THR A 60 10.79 14.17 -8.09
CA THR A 60 12.05 14.62 -7.49
C THR A 60 12.12 14.13 -6.05
N ILE A 61 13.25 13.51 -5.68
CA ILE A 61 13.51 13.02 -4.33
C ILE A 61 14.39 14.05 -3.59
N GLY A 62 14.17 14.20 -2.29
CA GLY A 62 15.04 15.02 -1.45
C GLY A 62 16.49 14.50 -1.46
N ASN A 63 17.47 15.39 -1.47
CA ASN A 63 18.91 15.02 -1.51
C ASN A 63 19.43 14.31 -0.26
N SER A 64 18.62 14.19 0.79
CA SER A 64 18.97 13.52 2.04
C SER A 64 17.72 13.03 2.74
N VAL A 65 17.90 12.05 3.63
CA VAL A 65 16.90 11.69 4.63
C VAL A 65 16.63 12.88 5.57
N ILE A 66 15.41 12.95 6.08
CA ILE A 66 14.95 13.96 7.05
C ILE A 66 15.34 13.48 8.45
N ASP A 67 14.97 12.25 8.79
CA ASP A 67 15.23 11.64 10.09
C ASP A 67 15.33 10.11 9.98
N THR A 68 15.91 9.46 11.00
CA THR A 68 16.05 8.00 11.10
C THR A 68 15.94 7.54 12.54
N LEU A 69 15.18 6.46 12.77
CA LEU A 69 15.09 5.75 14.03
C LEU A 69 15.46 4.28 13.85
N GLU A 70 16.32 3.77 14.72
CA GLU A 70 16.52 2.34 14.96
C GLU A 70 15.44 1.86 15.95
N PHE A 71 14.42 1.16 15.46
CA PHE A 71 13.26 0.74 16.26
C PHE A 71 13.40 -0.65 16.87
N ASP A 72 14.30 -1.50 16.35
CA ASP A 72 14.58 -2.83 16.87
C ASP A 72 16.08 -3.10 16.81
N VAL A 73 16.70 -3.41 17.96
CA VAL A 73 18.16 -3.63 18.10
C VAL A 73 18.52 -5.12 18.14
N THR A 74 17.62 -5.99 17.67
CA THR A 74 17.76 -7.45 17.79
C THR A 74 17.64 -8.14 16.44
N ALA A 75 16.53 -7.95 15.72
CA ALA A 75 16.33 -8.47 14.37
C ALA A 75 15.04 -7.97 13.72
N CYS A 76 15.14 -7.50 12.49
CA CYS A 76 14.03 -7.07 11.65
C CYS A 76 14.15 -7.68 10.24
N ALA A 77 13.24 -8.59 9.92
CA ALA A 77 13.12 -9.14 8.58
C ALA A 77 11.78 -8.76 7.94
N ASN A 78 11.86 -8.26 6.69
CA ASN A 78 10.72 -7.93 5.82
C ASN A 78 9.69 -6.95 6.42
N PRO A 79 10.13 -5.81 7.00
CA PRO A 79 9.20 -4.86 7.61
C PRO A 79 8.17 -4.33 6.63
N LYS A 80 6.99 -4.00 7.17
CA LYS A 80 5.89 -3.34 6.47
C LYS A 80 5.34 -2.24 7.37
N ILE A 81 5.39 -1.01 6.89
CA ILE A 81 4.94 0.17 7.63
C ILE A 81 3.56 0.63 7.16
N ARG A 82 2.73 1.07 8.11
CA ARG A 82 1.38 1.57 7.85
C ARG A 82 1.01 2.70 8.80
N LEU A 83 0.33 3.72 8.27
CA LEU A 83 -0.35 4.74 9.06
C LEU A 83 -1.48 4.11 9.90
N ILE A 84 -1.46 4.38 11.20
CA ILE A 84 -2.53 4.04 12.15
C ILE A 84 -3.49 5.22 12.26
N SER A 85 -3.02 6.33 12.83
CA SER A 85 -3.81 7.54 13.06
C SER A 85 -2.89 8.73 13.32
N GLY A 86 -3.20 9.89 12.73
CA GLY A 86 -2.41 11.10 12.92
C GLY A 86 -0.94 10.89 12.55
N ASP A 87 -0.06 11.05 13.55
CA ASP A 87 1.38 10.87 13.41
C ASP A 87 1.84 9.45 13.84
N VAL A 88 0.92 8.54 14.19
CA VAL A 88 1.24 7.18 14.64
C VAL A 88 1.30 6.21 13.46
N TYR A 89 2.41 5.48 13.35
CA TYR A 89 2.63 4.43 12.36
C TYR A 89 2.96 3.11 13.06
N ALA A 90 2.46 2.01 12.52
CA ALA A 90 2.84 0.67 12.94
C ALA A 90 3.77 0.04 11.92
N ILE A 91 4.78 -0.69 12.40
CA ILE A 91 5.70 -1.47 11.60
C ILE A 91 5.54 -2.92 12.02
N VAL A 92 5.08 -3.77 11.09
CA VAL A 92 4.97 -5.22 11.28
C VAL A 92 6.11 -5.92 10.56
N TYR A 93 6.76 -6.87 11.22
CA TYR A 93 7.95 -7.55 10.72
C TYR A 93 8.13 -8.93 11.38
N MET A 94 9.07 -9.70 10.85
CA MET A 94 9.50 -10.97 11.42
C MET A 94 10.74 -10.74 12.30
N ASN A 95 10.68 -11.13 13.56
CA ASN A 95 11.76 -10.93 14.54
C ASN A 95 12.74 -12.11 14.61
N ALA A 96 13.72 -12.05 15.54
CA ALA A 96 14.75 -13.08 15.74
C ALA A 96 14.21 -14.47 16.10
N SER A 97 12.98 -14.55 16.65
CA SER A 97 12.29 -15.80 16.96
C SER A 97 11.41 -16.29 15.81
N ASN A 98 11.55 -15.67 14.63
CA ASN A 98 10.68 -15.80 13.46
C ASN A 98 9.20 -15.43 13.72
N ALA A 99 8.88 -14.86 14.88
CA ALA A 99 7.52 -14.44 15.22
C ALA A 99 7.13 -13.15 14.48
N THR A 100 5.84 -12.90 14.35
CA THR A 100 5.34 -11.59 13.92
C THR A 100 5.45 -10.62 15.09
N LEU A 101 6.17 -9.53 14.89
CA LEU A 101 6.32 -8.42 15.82
C LEU A 101 5.72 -7.17 15.20
N ILE A 102 4.96 -6.42 15.98
CA ILE A 102 4.42 -5.11 15.63
C ILE A 102 5.00 -4.12 16.61
N VAL A 103 5.55 -3.01 16.11
CA VAL A 103 5.91 -1.85 16.91
C VAL A 103 5.17 -0.62 16.40
N THR A 104 4.97 0.36 17.26
CA THR A 104 4.43 1.68 16.89
C THR A 104 5.47 2.77 17.08
N VAL A 105 5.48 3.75 16.17
CA VAL A 105 6.37 4.90 16.17
C VAL A 105 5.59 6.17 15.84
N ASP A 106 6.12 7.31 16.28
CA ASP A 106 5.60 8.63 15.95
C ASP A 106 6.40 9.21 14.77
N ILE A 107 5.72 9.68 13.74
CA ILE A 107 6.31 10.36 12.58
C ILE A 107 5.43 11.55 12.25
N ASP A 108 5.94 12.75 12.51
CA ASP A 108 5.18 13.97 12.27
C ASP A 108 5.03 14.29 10.78
N SER A 109 4.10 15.18 10.46
CA SER A 109 3.85 15.62 9.08
C SER A 109 5.05 16.26 8.34
N SER A 110 6.12 16.65 9.04
CA SER A 110 7.36 17.16 8.45
C SER A 110 8.42 16.06 8.26
N GLY A 111 8.14 14.84 8.72
CA GLY A 111 9.03 13.69 8.64
C GLY A 111 9.96 13.53 9.83
N ASN A 112 9.80 14.29 10.93
CA ASN A 112 10.59 14.02 12.14
C ASN A 112 10.04 12.77 12.83
N ILE A 113 10.93 11.94 13.34
CA ILE A 113 10.59 10.66 13.97
C ILE A 113 10.77 10.78 15.48
N GLY A 114 9.80 10.27 16.25
CA GLY A 114 9.91 10.16 17.70
C GLY A 114 11.15 9.36 18.12
N ALA A 115 11.76 9.72 19.24
CA ALA A 115 13.04 9.16 19.66
C ALA A 115 13.00 7.69 20.13
N ALA A 116 11.83 7.07 20.18
CA ALA A 116 11.64 5.70 20.64
C ALA A 116 10.36 5.08 20.09
N VAL A 117 10.31 3.75 20.10
CA VAL A 117 9.08 2.95 19.95
C VAL A 117 8.09 3.34 21.06
N ILE A 118 6.82 3.49 20.68
CA ILE A 118 5.71 3.80 21.59
C ILE A 118 5.29 2.52 22.32
N ASP A 119 4.97 1.46 21.57
CA ASP A 119 4.57 0.17 22.12
C ASP A 119 4.92 -0.98 21.17
N SER A 120 4.80 -2.23 21.66
CA SER A 120 5.14 -3.43 20.91
C SER A 120 4.24 -4.62 21.24
N PHE A 121 3.99 -5.48 20.25
CA PHE A 121 3.27 -6.75 20.41
C PHE A 121 3.90 -7.84 19.57
N SER A 122 4.15 -9.02 20.15
CA SER A 122 4.66 -10.20 19.45
C SER A 122 3.64 -11.33 19.50
N THR A 123 3.48 -12.04 18.38
CA THR A 123 2.86 -13.37 18.38
C THR A 123 3.81 -14.41 19.00
N ALA A 124 3.31 -15.62 19.21
CA ALA A 124 4.17 -16.76 19.55
C ALA A 124 5.15 -17.03 18.39
N GLY A 125 6.42 -17.32 18.72
CA GLY A 125 7.44 -17.72 17.73
C GLY A 125 7.34 -19.19 17.35
N GLY A 126 7.95 -19.56 16.22
CA GLY A 126 8.10 -20.98 15.84
C GLY A 126 7.95 -21.34 14.36
N GLY A 127 7.79 -20.37 13.45
CA GLY A 127 7.83 -20.58 12.00
C GLY A 127 8.19 -19.27 11.30
N ASN A 128 8.76 -19.29 10.10
CA ASN A 128 9.04 -18.06 9.34
C ASN A 128 7.71 -17.34 9.09
N SER A 129 7.38 -16.32 9.90
CA SER A 129 6.01 -15.82 9.98
C SER A 129 5.53 -15.06 8.75
N TRP A 130 6.43 -14.52 7.91
CA TRP A 130 6.06 -13.81 6.66
C TRP A 130 4.81 -12.92 6.80
N PRO A 131 4.79 -11.96 7.74
CA PRO A 131 3.59 -11.19 8.00
C PRO A 131 3.19 -10.33 6.80
N SER A 132 1.88 -10.25 6.55
CA SER A 132 1.31 -9.32 5.59
C SER A 132 1.41 -7.88 6.09
N ARG A 133 1.03 -6.92 5.25
CA ARG A 133 0.74 -5.56 5.70
C ARG A 133 -0.45 -5.59 6.67
N LEU A 134 -0.47 -4.67 7.64
CA LEU A 134 -1.65 -4.44 8.46
C LEU A 134 -2.80 -3.88 7.59
N VAL A 135 -4.01 -4.37 7.80
CA VAL A 135 -5.21 -3.87 7.12
C VAL A 135 -6.19 -3.36 8.18
N SER A 136 -6.71 -2.15 7.97
CA SER A 136 -7.71 -1.58 8.89
C SER A 136 -9.01 -2.39 8.84
N VAL A 137 -9.56 -2.68 10.02
CA VAL A 137 -10.86 -3.33 10.21
C VAL A 137 -11.91 -2.28 10.55
N SER A 138 -11.76 -1.63 11.69
CA SER A 138 -12.65 -0.55 12.14
C SER A 138 -12.04 0.17 13.34
N GLY A 139 -12.08 1.52 13.34
CA GLY A 139 -11.46 2.30 14.41
C GLY A 139 -10.01 1.90 14.63
N ASP A 140 -9.71 1.49 15.86
CA ASP A 140 -8.39 1.10 16.34
C ASP A 140 -8.04 -0.38 16.04
N ILE A 141 -8.89 -1.10 15.30
CA ILE A 141 -8.69 -2.53 15.03
C ILE A 141 -8.06 -2.77 13.66
N TYR A 142 -7.02 -3.59 13.66
CA TYR A 142 -6.26 -3.99 12.48
C TYR A 142 -6.15 -5.51 12.39
N ALA A 143 -5.98 -6.01 11.17
CA ALA A 143 -5.79 -7.42 10.87
C ALA A 143 -4.44 -7.66 10.17
N CYS A 144 -3.82 -8.80 10.43
CA CYS A 144 -2.57 -9.25 9.82
C CYS A 144 -2.64 -10.75 9.51
N ALA A 145 -2.33 -11.12 8.27
CA ALA A 145 -2.09 -12.52 7.91
C ALA A 145 -0.62 -12.86 8.18
N HIS A 146 -0.34 -14.10 8.58
CA HIS A 146 1.00 -14.61 8.79
C HIS A 146 1.02 -16.15 8.74
N THR A 147 2.21 -16.73 8.64
CA THR A 147 2.44 -18.16 8.85
C THR A 147 2.65 -18.42 10.34
N ASN A 148 1.79 -19.23 10.95
CA ASN A 148 1.92 -19.55 12.36
C ASN A 148 3.00 -20.64 12.60
N PRO A 149 3.36 -20.96 13.86
CA PRO A 149 4.33 -22.02 14.17
C PRO A 149 3.96 -23.44 13.68
N GLY A 150 2.68 -23.70 13.38
CA GLY A 150 2.21 -24.94 12.74
C GLY A 150 2.49 -25.01 11.24
N ASN A 151 2.97 -23.91 10.65
CA ASN A 151 2.99 -23.62 9.20
C ASN A 151 1.60 -23.40 8.57
N ASP A 152 0.56 -23.25 9.39
CA ASP A 152 -0.75 -22.85 8.92
C ASP A 152 -0.70 -21.40 8.44
N GLY A 153 -1.52 -21.08 7.44
CA GLY A 153 -1.87 -19.70 7.16
C GLY A 153 -2.86 -19.24 8.21
N GLU A 154 -2.49 -18.23 9.01
CA GLU A 154 -3.32 -17.68 10.07
C GLU A 154 -3.57 -16.19 9.84
N ILE A 155 -4.76 -15.72 10.20
CA ILE A 155 -5.10 -14.32 10.33
C ILE A 155 -5.31 -14.03 11.82
N PHE A 156 -4.81 -12.90 12.30
CA PHE A 156 -5.13 -12.40 13.63
C PHE A 156 -5.55 -10.93 13.57
N THR A 157 -6.29 -10.51 14.58
CA THR A 157 -6.66 -9.10 14.80
C THR A 157 -6.01 -8.54 16.05
N VAL A 158 -5.74 -7.24 16.03
CA VAL A 158 -5.07 -6.51 17.11
C VAL A 158 -5.67 -5.12 17.26
N ASP A 159 -5.70 -4.63 18.49
CA ASP A 159 -6.07 -3.25 18.82
C ASP A 159 -4.81 -2.39 18.84
N ILE A 160 -4.82 -1.28 18.10
CA ILE A 160 -3.77 -0.27 18.07
C ILE A 160 -4.45 1.09 18.15
N ASP A 161 -4.37 1.73 19.32
CA ASP A 161 -5.08 2.97 19.57
C ASP A 161 -4.46 4.17 18.85
N SER A 162 -5.21 5.26 18.78
CA SER A 162 -4.77 6.50 18.11
C SER A 162 -3.52 7.18 18.69
N VAL A 163 -3.04 6.77 19.86
CA VAL A 163 -1.77 7.25 20.45
C VAL A 163 -0.64 6.22 20.36
N GLY A 164 -0.90 5.06 19.76
CA GLY A 164 0.08 4.03 19.46
C GLY A 164 0.22 2.94 20.52
N ASN A 165 -0.65 2.86 21.53
CA ASN A 165 -0.65 1.68 22.41
C ASN A 165 -1.22 0.47 21.68
N ILE A 166 -0.64 -0.70 21.91
CA ILE A 166 -1.04 -1.96 21.30
C ILE A 166 -1.67 -2.86 22.36
N GLY A 167 -2.78 -3.53 22.01
CA GLY A 167 -3.39 -4.54 22.85
C GLY A 167 -2.41 -5.64 23.26
N ALA A 168 -2.44 -6.06 24.53
CA ALA A 168 -1.49 -7.03 25.09
C ALA A 168 -1.61 -8.45 24.50
N ALA A 169 -2.63 -8.73 23.70
CA ALA A 169 -2.88 -10.00 23.03
C ALA A 169 -3.63 -9.74 21.71
N ALA A 170 -3.54 -10.70 20.79
CA ALA A 170 -4.46 -10.75 19.66
C ALA A 170 -5.90 -10.82 20.17
N ILE A 171 -6.82 -10.10 19.50
CA ILE A 171 -8.24 -10.10 19.83
C ILE A 171 -8.84 -11.46 19.47
N ASP A 172 -8.52 -11.95 18.27
CA ASP A 172 -8.98 -13.23 17.75
C ASP A 172 -8.03 -13.75 16.66
N THR A 173 -8.06 -15.05 16.39
CA THR A 173 -7.29 -15.68 15.31
C THR A 173 -8.10 -16.72 14.53
N LEU A 174 -7.73 -16.94 13.28
CA LEU A 174 -8.30 -18.00 12.43
C LEU A 174 -7.20 -18.60 11.55
N ALA A 175 -6.98 -19.91 11.65
CA ALA A 175 -6.23 -20.65 10.64
C ALA A 175 -7.11 -20.80 9.39
N TYR A 176 -6.80 -20.07 8.32
CA TYR A 176 -7.55 -20.09 7.07
C TYR A 176 -7.12 -21.25 6.16
N ASP A 177 -5.91 -21.78 6.35
CA ASP A 177 -5.38 -22.95 5.64
C ASP A 177 -4.33 -23.66 6.50
N THR A 178 -4.21 -24.98 6.35
CA THR A 178 -3.13 -25.78 6.97
C THR A 178 -1.74 -25.50 6.39
N ARG A 179 -1.66 -24.81 5.24
CA ARG A 179 -0.42 -24.26 4.71
C ARG A 179 -0.67 -22.89 4.08
N GLY A 180 0.00 -21.86 4.59
CA GLY A 180 -0.09 -20.53 4.00
C GLY A 180 1.17 -19.72 4.25
N VAL A 181 1.85 -19.31 3.17
CA VAL A 181 3.06 -18.48 3.24
C VAL A 181 3.01 -17.31 2.27
N THR A 182 3.79 -16.27 2.57
CA THR A 182 3.90 -15.04 1.74
C THR A 182 2.56 -14.37 1.46
N ALA A 183 1.66 -14.37 2.46
CA ALA A 183 0.29 -13.94 2.30
C ALA A 183 0.17 -12.42 2.10
N ASP A 184 -0.82 -12.01 1.29
CA ASP A 184 -1.22 -10.62 1.15
C ASP A 184 -2.71 -10.48 1.45
N LEU A 185 -3.01 -9.62 2.43
CA LEU A 185 -4.33 -9.40 2.99
C LEU A 185 -4.95 -8.12 2.44
N ILE A 186 -6.24 -8.15 2.15
CA ILE A 186 -7.00 -6.97 1.71
C ILE A 186 -8.42 -6.97 2.30
N ASN A 187 -8.94 -5.77 2.60
CA ASN A 187 -10.37 -5.58 2.86
C ASN A 187 -11.12 -5.49 1.54
N ILE A 188 -12.12 -6.35 1.35
CA ILE A 188 -12.94 -6.42 0.13
C ILE A 188 -14.08 -5.41 0.21
N SER A 189 -14.87 -5.49 1.28
CA SER A 189 -16.00 -4.60 1.53
C SER A 189 -16.53 -4.81 2.94
N GLY A 190 -16.68 -3.73 3.71
CA GLY A 190 -17.21 -3.81 5.07
C GLY A 190 -16.41 -4.78 5.92
N THR A 191 -17.07 -5.83 6.42
CA THR A 191 -16.46 -6.88 7.26
C THR A 191 -15.77 -7.98 6.46
N MET A 192 -15.87 -8.01 5.13
CA MET A 192 -15.32 -9.08 4.29
C MET A 192 -13.86 -8.80 3.93
N PHE A 193 -13.00 -9.77 4.19
CA PHE A 193 -11.58 -9.75 3.87
C PHE A 193 -11.22 -10.89 2.93
N ALA A 194 -10.13 -10.72 2.19
CA ALA A 194 -9.51 -11.78 1.42
C ALA A 194 -8.01 -11.85 1.68
N VAL A 195 -7.46 -13.05 1.60
CA VAL A 195 -6.03 -13.31 1.65
C VAL A 195 -5.63 -14.09 0.41
N ALA A 196 -4.66 -13.60 -0.35
CA ALA A 196 -3.99 -14.34 -1.42
C ALA A 196 -2.67 -14.89 -0.87
N TYR A 197 -2.38 -16.17 -1.09
CA TYR A 197 -1.24 -16.84 -0.47
C TYR A 197 -0.71 -18.01 -1.30
N GLN A 198 0.54 -18.42 -1.00
CA GLN A 198 1.09 -19.70 -1.44
C GLN A 198 0.59 -20.80 -0.47
N GLY A 199 -0.12 -21.78 -1.00
CA GLY A 199 -0.72 -22.87 -0.22
C GLY A 199 0.00 -24.21 -0.36
N GLU A 200 -0.75 -25.29 -0.13
CA GLU A 200 -0.31 -26.66 -0.40
C GLU A 200 0.17 -26.80 -1.86
N GLY A 201 1.13 -27.68 -2.13
CA GLY A 201 1.66 -27.87 -3.49
C GLY A 201 2.54 -26.73 -4.02
N ILE A 202 2.72 -25.63 -3.27
CA ILE A 202 3.27 -24.34 -3.75
C ILE A 202 2.24 -23.60 -4.64
N ASP A 203 0.98 -24.05 -4.66
CA ASP A 203 -0.08 -23.49 -5.48
C ASP A 203 -0.55 -22.11 -4.99
N GLY A 204 -1.22 -21.37 -5.87
CA GLY A 204 -1.80 -20.06 -5.56
C GLY A 204 -3.24 -20.19 -5.07
N TRP A 205 -3.49 -19.72 -3.86
CA TRP A 205 -4.80 -19.77 -3.22
C TRP A 205 -5.30 -18.39 -2.81
N VAL A 206 -6.61 -18.22 -2.84
CA VAL A 206 -7.30 -17.10 -2.21
C VAL A 206 -8.38 -17.61 -1.27
N ALA A 207 -8.44 -17.07 -0.06
CA ALA A 207 -9.48 -17.36 0.92
C ALA A 207 -10.19 -16.07 1.35
N THR A 208 -11.48 -16.16 1.67
CA THR A 208 -12.28 -15.05 2.20
C THR A 208 -12.86 -15.37 3.56
N PHE A 209 -13.06 -14.36 4.40
CA PHE A 209 -13.65 -14.50 5.75
C PHE A 209 -14.16 -13.16 6.26
N ASN A 210 -15.04 -13.19 7.26
CA ASN A 210 -15.49 -11.97 7.92
C ASN A 210 -14.66 -11.65 9.16
N ILE A 211 -14.37 -10.36 9.32
CA ILE A 211 -13.88 -9.77 10.56
C ILE A 211 -14.89 -8.70 10.99
N ALA A 212 -15.50 -8.87 12.16
CA ALA A 212 -16.43 -7.91 12.72
C ALA A 212 -15.71 -6.63 13.19
N THR A 213 -16.46 -5.54 13.38
CA THR A 213 -15.90 -4.24 13.76
C THR A 213 -15.25 -4.20 15.15
N ASN A 214 -15.48 -5.22 15.98
CA ASN A 214 -14.83 -5.41 17.27
C ASN A 214 -13.63 -6.38 17.20
N GLY A 215 -13.20 -6.77 15.99
CA GLY A 215 -12.04 -7.62 15.75
C GLY A 215 -12.30 -9.12 15.86
N THR A 216 -13.49 -9.58 16.24
CA THR A 216 -13.79 -11.02 16.24
C THR A 216 -13.89 -11.54 14.81
N ILE A 217 -13.35 -12.73 14.57
CA ILE A 217 -13.28 -13.38 13.26
C ILE A 217 -14.33 -14.50 13.23
N ASP A 218 -15.00 -14.68 12.09
CA ASP A 218 -15.88 -15.84 11.92
C ASP A 218 -15.08 -17.14 12.05
N ALA A 219 -15.65 -18.16 12.69
CA ALA A 219 -14.94 -19.41 12.99
C ALA A 219 -14.55 -20.27 11.77
N ALA A 220 -14.89 -19.83 10.55
CA ALA A 220 -14.57 -20.53 9.31
C ALA A 220 -14.39 -19.54 8.15
N VAL A 221 -13.59 -19.95 7.17
CA VAL A 221 -13.50 -19.27 5.88
C VAL A 221 -14.85 -19.32 5.15
N THR A 222 -15.18 -18.23 4.46
CA THR A 222 -16.39 -18.07 3.66
C THR A 222 -16.28 -18.80 2.33
N ALA A 223 -15.16 -18.64 1.63
CA ALA A 223 -14.85 -19.35 0.39
C ALA A 223 -13.34 -19.47 0.21
N THR A 224 -12.94 -20.46 -0.59
CA THR A 224 -11.56 -20.63 -1.06
C THR A 224 -11.55 -20.91 -2.55
N LEU A 225 -10.46 -20.54 -3.21
CA LEU A 225 -10.18 -20.88 -4.60
C LEU A 225 -8.68 -21.07 -4.80
N GLU A 226 -8.31 -22.20 -5.39
CA GLU A 226 -7.01 -22.41 -6.01
C GLU A 226 -7.00 -21.70 -7.37
N PHE A 227 -6.36 -20.54 -7.46
CA PHE A 227 -6.34 -19.72 -8.67
C PHE A 227 -5.19 -20.09 -9.62
N ASP A 228 -4.15 -20.75 -9.09
CA ASP A 228 -3.01 -21.26 -9.86
C ASP A 228 -2.58 -22.62 -9.29
N THR A 229 -2.65 -23.67 -10.09
CA THR A 229 -2.38 -25.06 -9.68
C THR A 229 -0.94 -25.51 -9.99
N SER A 230 -0.03 -24.56 -10.24
CA SER A 230 1.35 -24.86 -10.65
C SER A 230 2.37 -24.29 -9.70
N SER A 231 2.27 -22.99 -9.38
CA SER A 231 3.14 -22.31 -8.42
C SER A 231 2.66 -20.89 -8.18
N CYS A 232 2.76 -20.42 -6.94
CA CYS A 232 2.57 -19.03 -6.56
C CYS A 232 3.53 -18.65 -5.43
N THR A 233 4.31 -17.59 -5.58
CA THR A 233 5.14 -17.02 -4.50
C THR A 233 5.03 -15.50 -4.52
N TYR A 234 4.98 -14.89 -3.34
CA TYR A 234 4.84 -13.44 -3.16
C TYR A 234 3.62 -12.84 -3.88
N PRO A 235 2.40 -13.39 -3.69
CA PRO A 235 1.21 -12.77 -4.24
C PRO A 235 1.00 -11.37 -3.69
N ARG A 236 0.57 -10.46 -4.56
CA ARG A 236 0.08 -9.12 -4.22
C ARG A 236 -1.30 -8.94 -4.81
N ILE A 237 -2.32 -8.74 -3.96
CA ILE A 237 -3.70 -8.54 -4.38
C ILE A 237 -4.07 -7.05 -4.29
N LEU A 238 -4.68 -6.52 -5.35
CA LEU A 238 -5.20 -5.15 -5.39
C LEU A 238 -6.61 -5.11 -5.98
N PRO A 239 -7.43 -4.12 -5.57
CA PRO A 239 -8.72 -3.90 -6.18
C PRO A 239 -8.52 -3.27 -7.58
N VAL A 240 -9.34 -3.70 -8.53
CA VAL A 240 -9.44 -3.09 -9.86
C VAL A 240 -10.64 -2.15 -9.91
N SER A 241 -11.84 -2.71 -9.78
CA SER A 241 -13.09 -1.96 -9.74
C SER A 241 -14.23 -2.87 -9.30
N GLY A 242 -15.12 -2.36 -8.43
CA GLY A 242 -16.23 -3.13 -7.89
C GLY A 242 -15.71 -4.43 -7.25
N ASP A 243 -16.23 -5.56 -7.71
CA ASP A 243 -15.87 -6.89 -7.20
C ASP A 243 -14.63 -7.47 -7.90
N VAL A 244 -13.97 -6.79 -8.84
CA VAL A 244 -12.83 -7.33 -9.60
C VAL A 244 -11.50 -7.01 -8.92
N PHE A 245 -10.66 -8.03 -8.78
CA PHE A 245 -9.34 -7.97 -8.17
C PHE A 245 -8.27 -8.52 -9.10
N VAL A 246 -7.05 -8.03 -8.94
CA VAL A 246 -5.86 -8.53 -9.63
C VAL A 246 -4.86 -9.07 -8.61
N ILE A 247 -4.26 -10.21 -8.91
CA ILE A 247 -3.22 -10.86 -8.11
C ILE A 247 -1.99 -11.01 -8.98
N ALA A 248 -0.91 -10.29 -8.65
CA ALA A 248 0.41 -10.45 -9.29
C ALA A 248 1.32 -11.30 -8.41
N TYR A 249 2.10 -12.21 -8.99
CA TYR A 249 2.92 -13.17 -8.25
C TYR A 249 4.02 -13.78 -9.13
N LYS A 250 4.97 -14.47 -8.49
CA LYS A 250 5.92 -15.36 -9.14
C LYS A 250 5.31 -16.76 -9.29
N GLY A 251 5.22 -17.26 -10.51
CA GLY A 251 4.64 -18.56 -10.83
C GLY A 251 5.66 -19.66 -11.13
N ALA A 252 5.25 -20.61 -11.98
CA ALA A 252 6.05 -21.76 -12.38
C ALA A 252 7.29 -21.32 -13.17
N ASP A 253 8.35 -22.13 -13.15
CA ASP A 253 9.64 -21.89 -13.82
C ASP A 253 10.36 -20.57 -13.49
N GLY A 254 9.82 -19.80 -12.54
CA GLY A 254 10.31 -18.48 -12.16
C GLY A 254 9.51 -17.33 -12.76
N ASP A 255 8.60 -17.61 -13.67
CA ASP A 255 7.89 -16.62 -14.48
C ASP A 255 6.99 -15.69 -13.64
N GLY A 256 6.72 -14.51 -14.17
CA GLY A 256 5.85 -13.51 -13.56
C GLY A 256 4.44 -13.57 -14.14
N PHE A 257 3.44 -13.76 -13.27
CA PHE A 257 2.04 -13.84 -13.67
C PHE A 257 1.17 -12.83 -12.93
N ALA A 258 0.14 -12.35 -13.61
CA ALA A 258 -0.99 -11.67 -13.03
C ALA A 258 -2.29 -12.38 -13.41
N LYS A 259 -3.18 -12.57 -12.43
CA LYS A 259 -4.51 -13.16 -12.63
C LYS A 259 -5.59 -12.24 -12.11
N THR A 260 -6.73 -12.24 -12.77
CA THR A 260 -7.93 -11.53 -12.31
C THR A 260 -9.01 -12.51 -11.92
N LEU A 261 -9.78 -12.13 -10.91
CA LEU A 261 -10.96 -12.84 -10.45
C LEU A 261 -11.93 -11.82 -9.84
N SER A 262 -13.13 -12.28 -9.51
CA SER A 262 -14.07 -11.47 -8.74
C SER A 262 -14.29 -12.03 -7.34
N ILE A 263 -14.40 -11.13 -6.37
CA ILE A 263 -14.78 -11.43 -4.99
C ILE A 263 -15.96 -10.52 -4.65
N THR A 264 -17.14 -11.13 -4.50
CA THR A 264 -18.35 -10.37 -4.15
C THR A 264 -18.25 -9.80 -2.73
N ALA A 265 -19.07 -8.79 -2.40
CA ALA A 265 -19.19 -8.30 -1.02
C ALA A 265 -19.60 -9.38 0.01
N ALA A 266 -20.17 -10.50 -0.43
CA ALA A 266 -20.50 -11.66 0.40
C ALA A 266 -19.38 -12.72 0.46
N GLY A 267 -18.21 -12.44 -0.11
CA GLY A 267 -17.03 -13.31 -0.06
C GLY A 267 -16.99 -14.44 -1.09
N ALA A 268 -18.01 -14.58 -1.95
CA ALA A 268 -17.99 -15.56 -3.03
C ALA A 268 -16.92 -15.20 -4.08
N ILE A 269 -16.09 -16.19 -4.45
CA ILE A 269 -14.97 -16.05 -5.37
C ILE A 269 -15.34 -16.69 -6.71
N SER A 270 -15.15 -15.98 -7.82
CA SER A 270 -15.33 -16.55 -9.16
C SER A 270 -14.11 -17.35 -9.60
N ALA A 271 -14.27 -18.18 -10.64
CA ALA A 271 -13.11 -18.66 -11.40
C ALA A 271 -12.26 -17.49 -11.94
N VAL A 272 -11.00 -17.79 -12.28
CA VAL A 272 -10.09 -16.83 -12.93
C VAL A 272 -10.73 -16.28 -14.21
N ILE A 273 -10.79 -14.96 -14.30
CA ILE A 273 -11.35 -14.22 -15.44
C ILE A 273 -10.33 -14.17 -16.57
N ASN A 274 -9.10 -13.75 -16.26
CA ASN A 274 -8.02 -13.64 -17.22
C ASN A 274 -6.65 -13.88 -16.55
N THR A 275 -5.66 -14.19 -17.38
CA THR A 275 -4.27 -14.43 -16.95
C THR A 275 -3.36 -13.69 -17.92
N LEU A 276 -2.37 -13.02 -17.37
CA LEU A 276 -1.27 -12.39 -18.09
C LEU A 276 0.04 -12.97 -17.55
N GLU A 277 0.86 -13.51 -18.43
CA GLU A 277 2.27 -13.79 -18.16
C GLU A 277 3.06 -12.54 -18.57
N PHE A 278 3.59 -11.80 -17.59
CA PHE A 278 4.28 -10.53 -17.84
C PHE A 278 5.80 -10.68 -17.93
N GLU A 279 6.34 -11.80 -17.45
CA GLU A 279 7.78 -12.11 -17.48
C GLU A 279 7.98 -13.62 -17.66
N THR A 280 8.78 -14.03 -18.64
CA THR A 280 8.91 -15.44 -19.06
C THR A 280 10.28 -16.04 -18.69
N THR A 281 10.94 -15.50 -17.66
CA THR A 281 12.27 -16.00 -17.26
C THR A 281 12.45 -16.01 -15.76
N ASN A 282 12.23 -14.88 -15.10
CA ASN A 282 12.25 -14.81 -13.64
C ASN A 282 11.66 -13.50 -13.14
N ALA A 283 10.65 -13.58 -12.26
CA ALA A 283 10.07 -12.44 -11.54
C ALA A 283 10.11 -12.70 -10.03
N ASP A 284 11.28 -12.56 -9.41
CA ASP A 284 11.42 -12.70 -7.95
C ASP A 284 10.85 -11.48 -7.21
N TYR A 285 10.28 -11.75 -6.03
CA TYR A 285 9.87 -10.73 -5.06
C TYR A 285 8.91 -9.68 -5.63
N VAL A 286 7.87 -10.15 -6.31
CA VAL A 286 6.83 -9.32 -6.91
C VAL A 286 6.19 -8.42 -5.86
N ASP A 287 6.08 -7.13 -6.18
CA ASP A 287 5.18 -6.18 -5.52
C ASP A 287 4.46 -5.36 -6.59
N MET A 288 3.28 -4.85 -6.25
CA MET A 288 2.41 -4.18 -7.21
C MET A 288 1.70 -2.99 -6.57
N THR A 289 1.53 -1.94 -7.38
CA THR A 289 0.74 -0.76 -7.03
C THR A 289 -0.23 -0.38 -8.17
N ASN A 290 -1.33 0.28 -7.82
CA ASN A 290 -2.22 0.89 -8.81
C ASN A 290 -1.65 2.26 -9.17
N ALA A 291 -1.09 2.39 -10.36
CA ALA A 291 -0.45 3.60 -10.87
C ALA A 291 -1.46 4.68 -11.34
N GLY A 292 -2.75 4.36 -11.34
CA GLY A 292 -3.83 5.25 -11.70
C GLY A 292 -4.87 4.59 -12.59
N GLU A 293 -6.15 4.89 -12.33
CA GLU A 293 -7.28 4.39 -13.11
C GLU A 293 -7.23 2.86 -13.26
N ALA A 294 -6.93 2.38 -14.47
CA ALA A 294 -6.82 0.97 -14.83
C ALA A 294 -5.38 0.47 -14.92
N VAL A 295 -4.37 1.32 -14.70
CA VAL A 295 -2.94 1.01 -14.87
C VAL A 295 -2.35 0.45 -13.59
N PHE A 296 -1.70 -0.72 -13.70
CA PHE A 296 -0.96 -1.35 -12.62
C PHE A 296 0.53 -1.37 -12.96
N ALA A 297 1.36 -1.09 -11.96
CA ALA A 297 2.81 -1.18 -12.05
C ALA A 297 3.29 -2.30 -11.13
N VAL A 298 4.11 -3.20 -11.65
CA VAL A 298 4.66 -4.35 -10.94
C VAL A 298 6.17 -4.22 -10.88
N SER A 299 6.74 -4.22 -9.68
CA SER A 299 8.19 -4.28 -9.47
C SER A 299 8.64 -5.70 -9.17
N TYR A 300 9.78 -6.11 -9.70
CA TYR A 300 10.37 -7.43 -9.46
C TYR A 300 11.88 -7.47 -9.74
N ARG A 301 12.52 -8.55 -9.29
CA ARG A 301 13.93 -8.88 -9.59
C ARG A 301 14.03 -9.97 -10.65
N LYS A 302 14.86 -9.75 -11.68
CA LYS A 302 15.17 -10.77 -12.71
C LYS A 302 16.28 -11.73 -12.26
N SER A 303 16.52 -12.76 -13.08
CA SER A 303 17.51 -13.83 -12.80
C SER A 303 18.95 -13.34 -12.79
N ASN A 304 19.25 -12.25 -13.49
CA ASN A 304 20.54 -11.54 -13.45
C ASN A 304 20.65 -10.56 -12.27
N ALA A 305 19.72 -10.62 -11.32
CA ALA A 305 19.57 -9.72 -10.18
C ALA A 305 19.23 -8.24 -10.52
N SER A 306 18.98 -7.89 -11.78
CA SER A 306 18.53 -6.54 -12.15
C SER A 306 17.08 -6.27 -11.71
N GLY A 307 16.77 -5.00 -11.44
CA GLY A 307 15.46 -4.54 -10.98
C GLY A 307 14.59 -4.00 -12.12
N PHE A 308 13.34 -4.48 -12.20
CA PHE A 308 12.40 -4.12 -13.26
C PHE A 308 11.08 -3.58 -12.71
N ILE A 309 10.47 -2.66 -13.45
CA ILE A 309 9.06 -2.28 -13.33
C ILE A 309 8.39 -2.52 -14.68
N ILE A 310 7.28 -3.24 -14.69
CA ILE A 310 6.41 -3.36 -15.86
C ILE A 310 5.05 -2.76 -15.59
N THR A 311 4.35 -2.37 -16.65
CA THR A 311 3.00 -1.83 -16.56
C THR A 311 2.04 -2.56 -17.48
N PHE A 312 0.78 -2.66 -17.06
CA PHE A 312 -0.32 -3.14 -17.88
C PHE A 312 -1.61 -2.48 -17.41
N THR A 313 -2.68 -2.60 -18.21
CA THR A 313 -4.02 -2.19 -17.79
C THR A 313 -4.89 -3.39 -17.47
N VAL A 314 -5.83 -3.19 -16.54
CA VAL A 314 -6.93 -4.11 -16.27
C VAL A 314 -8.25 -3.39 -16.46
N SER A 315 -9.05 -3.83 -17.43
CA SER A 315 -10.40 -3.30 -17.64
C SER A 315 -11.31 -3.55 -16.43
N LEU A 316 -12.43 -2.81 -16.34
CA LEU A 316 -13.44 -3.01 -15.29
C LEU A 316 -14.01 -4.43 -15.25
N GLY A 317 -13.93 -5.17 -16.36
CA GLY A 317 -14.34 -6.57 -16.46
C GLY A 317 -13.23 -7.58 -16.15
N GLY A 318 -12.05 -7.15 -15.73
CA GLY A 318 -10.93 -8.02 -15.38
C GLY A 318 -10.08 -8.50 -16.56
N ILE A 319 -10.22 -7.92 -17.76
CA ILE A 319 -9.38 -8.28 -18.91
C ILE A 319 -8.09 -7.46 -18.90
N PHE A 320 -6.95 -8.14 -19.02
CA PHE A 320 -5.63 -7.53 -19.15
C PHE A 320 -5.38 -6.98 -20.56
N SER A 321 -4.63 -5.89 -20.66
CA SER A 321 -3.85 -5.62 -21.87
C SER A 321 -2.61 -6.52 -21.95
N ALA A 322 -1.86 -6.44 -23.06
CA ALA A 322 -0.46 -6.84 -23.04
C ALA A 322 0.35 -5.92 -22.08
N VAL A 323 1.58 -6.32 -21.76
CA VAL A 323 2.55 -5.42 -21.12
C VAL A 323 2.72 -4.18 -21.99
N ILE A 324 2.53 -3.01 -21.38
CA ILE A 324 2.56 -1.71 -22.05
C ILE A 324 3.99 -1.15 -22.01
N GLY A 325 4.53 -1.03 -20.80
CA GLY A 325 5.85 -0.47 -20.55
C GLY A 325 6.74 -1.42 -19.75
N THR A 326 8.05 -1.28 -19.94
CA THR A 326 9.07 -1.99 -19.17
C THR A 326 10.22 -1.02 -18.89
N LEU A 327 10.56 -0.87 -17.62
CA LEU A 327 11.69 -0.10 -17.14
C LEU A 327 12.64 -1.04 -16.38
N GLU A 328 13.88 -1.13 -16.81
CA GLU A 328 14.98 -1.65 -15.98
C GLU A 328 15.51 -0.49 -15.12
N PHE A 329 15.08 -0.41 -13.87
CA PHE A 329 15.44 0.72 -12.99
C PHE A 329 16.81 0.54 -12.33
N GLU A 330 17.29 -0.70 -12.24
CA GLU A 330 18.63 -1.04 -11.75
C GLU A 330 19.23 -2.15 -12.61
N THR A 331 20.32 -1.84 -13.29
CA THR A 331 20.95 -2.74 -14.28
C THR A 331 21.97 -3.67 -13.67
N THR A 332 22.48 -3.35 -12.49
CA THR A 332 23.58 -4.11 -11.86
C THR A 332 23.04 -5.25 -11.00
N GLU A 333 22.49 -4.92 -9.85
CA GLU A 333 21.98 -5.89 -8.88
C GLU A 333 21.06 -5.19 -7.87
N ILE A 334 19.93 -5.82 -7.59
CA ILE A 334 19.10 -5.57 -6.42
C ILE A 334 19.00 -6.86 -5.61
N GLN A 335 18.92 -6.72 -4.29
CA GLN A 335 18.64 -7.86 -3.41
C GLN A 335 17.12 -8.11 -3.32
N ALA A 336 16.72 -8.89 -2.32
CA ALA A 336 15.35 -9.35 -2.19
C ALA A 336 14.37 -8.23 -1.80
N TYR A 337 13.11 -8.42 -2.20
CA TYR A 337 11.96 -7.60 -1.78
C TYR A 337 12.04 -6.10 -2.12
N PRO A 338 12.20 -5.73 -3.41
CA PRO A 338 11.84 -4.38 -3.82
C PRO A 338 10.35 -4.14 -3.55
N THR A 339 9.99 -2.93 -3.14
CA THR A 339 8.58 -2.54 -2.98
C THR A 339 8.28 -1.29 -3.76
N ILE A 340 7.04 -1.18 -4.26
CA ILE A 340 6.61 -0.10 -5.14
C ILE A 340 5.35 0.57 -4.61
N ILE A 341 5.31 1.90 -4.68
CA ILE A 341 4.14 2.70 -4.35
C ILE A 341 3.94 3.81 -5.38
N THR A 342 2.68 4.17 -5.63
CA THR A 342 2.33 5.38 -6.36
C THR A 342 2.42 6.60 -5.45
N ILE A 343 3.13 7.62 -5.91
CA ILE A 343 3.24 8.90 -5.21
C ILE A 343 1.88 9.60 -5.27
N SER A 344 1.34 9.93 -4.11
CA SER A 344 -0.05 10.37 -3.93
C SER A 344 -0.39 11.58 -4.80
N GLY A 345 -1.49 11.49 -5.56
CA GLY A 345 -1.97 12.58 -6.41
C GLY A 345 -1.13 12.83 -7.66
N SER A 346 -0.27 11.88 -8.05
CA SER A 346 0.60 11.99 -9.21
C SER A 346 0.55 10.73 -10.07
N SER A 347 1.22 10.81 -11.22
CA SER A 347 1.47 9.69 -12.13
C SER A 347 2.86 9.07 -11.90
N ILE A 348 3.48 9.32 -10.73
CA ILE A 348 4.81 8.82 -10.39
C ILE A 348 4.69 7.55 -9.56
N VAL A 349 5.51 6.56 -9.88
CA VAL A 349 5.79 5.43 -8.99
C VAL A 349 7.16 5.61 -8.38
N CYS A 350 7.31 5.18 -7.13
CA CYS A 350 8.59 5.09 -6.46
C CYS A 350 8.82 3.65 -6.00
N VAL A 351 9.96 3.09 -6.39
CA VAL A 351 10.44 1.80 -5.92
C VAL A 351 11.49 2.02 -4.86
N VAL A 352 11.39 1.32 -3.74
CA VAL A 352 12.46 1.21 -2.75
C VAL A 352 13.03 -0.19 -2.79
N TYR A 353 14.34 -0.32 -2.72
CA TYR A 353 15.03 -1.61 -2.86
C TYR A 353 16.39 -1.59 -2.16
N GLN A 354 16.94 -2.78 -1.98
CA GLN A 354 18.29 -2.99 -1.49
C GLN A 354 19.26 -3.16 -2.67
N GLY A 355 20.35 -2.41 -2.70
CA GLY A 355 21.33 -2.39 -3.77
C GLY A 355 22.45 -3.45 -3.67
N PRO A 356 23.46 -3.37 -4.56
CA PRO A 356 24.49 -4.40 -4.74
C PRO A 356 25.38 -4.60 -3.51
N ASP A 357 25.74 -3.52 -2.82
CA ASP A 357 26.53 -3.49 -1.61
C ASP A 357 25.66 -3.40 -0.36
N VAL A 358 24.46 -3.96 -0.45
CA VAL A 358 23.43 -4.11 0.60
C VAL A 358 22.83 -2.81 1.10
N ASP A 359 23.25 -1.66 0.59
CA ASP A 359 22.70 -0.32 0.78
C ASP A 359 21.21 -0.20 0.36
N GLY A 360 20.56 0.90 0.74
CA GLY A 360 19.14 1.16 0.52
C GLY A 360 18.90 2.29 -0.46
N PHE A 361 18.09 2.05 -1.48
CA PHE A 361 17.77 3.03 -2.52
C PHE A 361 16.27 3.27 -2.71
N ALA A 362 15.93 4.50 -3.09
CA ALA A 362 14.65 4.90 -3.64
C ALA A 362 14.85 5.42 -5.08
N LYS A 363 13.99 5.01 -6.02
CA LYS A 363 13.99 5.48 -7.41
C LYS A 363 12.59 5.80 -7.88
N THR A 364 12.44 6.89 -8.61
CA THR A 364 11.15 7.34 -9.16
C THR A 364 11.09 7.16 -10.67
N ALA A 365 9.89 6.91 -11.19
CA ALA A 365 9.61 6.86 -12.62
C ALA A 365 8.21 7.37 -12.92
N LEU A 366 8.04 8.00 -14.09
CA LEU A 366 6.73 8.43 -14.59
C LEU A 366 6.01 7.25 -15.23
N VAL A 367 4.76 7.00 -14.82
CA VAL A 367 3.82 6.11 -15.51
C VAL A 367 2.72 6.96 -16.13
N THR A 368 2.70 7.04 -17.46
CA THR A 368 1.73 7.88 -18.18
C THR A 368 0.31 7.36 -18.04
N GLY A 369 -0.67 8.27 -18.12
CA GLY A 369 -2.08 7.91 -17.90
C GLY A 369 -2.41 7.51 -16.46
N GLY A 370 -1.53 7.82 -15.50
CA GLY A 370 -1.90 7.86 -14.08
C GLY A 370 -2.99 8.91 -13.82
N PRO A 371 -3.51 9.05 -12.56
CA PRO A 371 -4.58 10.00 -12.28
C PRO A 371 -4.12 11.38 -12.77
N ALA A 372 -4.87 11.96 -13.71
CA ALA A 372 -4.49 13.22 -14.33
C ALA A 372 -4.19 14.23 -13.23
N THR A 373 -2.91 14.61 -13.09
CA THR A 373 -2.56 15.77 -12.27
C THR A 373 -3.27 16.94 -12.94
N VAL A 374 -4.25 17.53 -12.25
CA VAL A 374 -4.79 18.83 -12.66
C VAL A 374 -3.64 19.82 -12.48
N ILE A 375 -2.85 20.01 -13.54
CA ILE A 375 -1.87 21.07 -13.61
C ILE A 375 -2.68 22.36 -13.68
N TYR A 376 -2.84 23.04 -12.54
CA TYR A 376 -3.22 24.44 -12.58
C TYR A 376 -2.12 25.17 -13.35
N PRO A 377 -2.43 25.89 -14.44
CA PRO A 377 -1.41 26.67 -15.12
C PRO A 377 -0.78 27.63 -14.10
N SER A 378 0.54 27.53 -13.93
CA SER A 378 1.26 28.54 -13.16
C SER A 378 1.00 29.90 -13.81
N SER A 379 0.73 30.91 -12.98
CA SER A 379 0.10 32.19 -13.32
C SER A 379 0.92 33.12 -14.24
N ARG A 380 1.50 32.63 -15.34
CA ARG A 380 2.31 33.45 -16.25
C ARG A 380 1.97 33.34 -17.72
N ASP A 381 1.07 32.46 -18.12
CA ASP A 381 0.55 32.46 -19.49
C ASP A 381 -0.95 32.73 -19.47
N PHE A 382 -1.40 33.60 -20.38
CA PHE A 382 -2.73 34.20 -20.52
C PHE A 382 -3.00 35.46 -19.69
N GLY A 383 -2.81 36.60 -20.36
CA GLY A 383 -3.59 37.79 -20.05
C GLY A 383 -5.06 37.54 -20.40
N GLY A 384 -5.91 37.44 -19.37
CA GLY A 384 -7.36 37.30 -19.48
C GLY A 384 -7.94 36.44 -18.37
N GLY A 385 -8.47 37.08 -17.31
CA GLY A 385 -9.40 36.50 -16.32
C GLY A 385 -8.89 35.32 -15.48
N VAL A 386 -8.63 35.55 -14.19
CA VAL A 386 -8.49 34.44 -13.22
C VAL A 386 -9.87 33.79 -13.05
N GLN A 387 -10.07 32.58 -13.59
CA GLN A 387 -11.25 31.77 -13.28
C GLN A 387 -11.00 30.98 -11.99
N ARG A 388 -11.95 31.05 -11.05
CA ARG A 388 -12.00 30.17 -9.88
C ARG A 388 -13.23 29.28 -9.99
N VAL A 389 -13.17 28.09 -9.40
CA VAL A 389 -14.36 27.25 -9.20
C VAL A 389 -15.30 28.00 -8.26
N THR A 390 -16.45 28.42 -8.77
CA THR A 390 -17.45 29.20 -8.02
C THR A 390 -18.61 28.36 -7.50
N GLY A 391 -18.70 27.10 -7.93
CA GLY A 391 -19.73 26.18 -7.48
C GLY A 391 -19.49 24.75 -7.92
N LEU A 392 -20.09 23.82 -7.18
CA LEU A 392 -20.16 22.40 -7.51
C LEU A 392 -21.63 22.06 -7.70
N VAL A 393 -21.99 21.55 -8.87
CA VAL A 393 -23.38 21.18 -9.17
C VAL A 393 -23.45 19.68 -9.43
N HIS A 394 -24.29 18.99 -8.66
CA HIS A 394 -24.62 17.61 -8.93
C HIS A 394 -25.65 17.58 -10.06
N VAL A 395 -25.27 16.99 -11.19
CA VAL A 395 -26.14 16.82 -12.34
C VAL A 395 -26.55 15.36 -12.42
N TYR A 396 -27.83 15.11 -12.15
CA TYR A 396 -28.39 13.78 -12.33
C TYR A 396 -28.98 13.64 -13.74
N ASN A 397 -28.29 12.90 -14.61
CA ASN A 397 -28.77 12.62 -15.95
C ASN A 397 -29.76 11.45 -15.92
N ARG A 398 -31.05 11.80 -15.96
CA ARG A 398 -32.17 10.84 -15.87
C ARG A 398 -32.26 9.85 -17.04
N VAL A 399 -31.63 10.14 -18.18
CA VAL A 399 -31.69 9.29 -19.37
C VAL A 399 -30.68 8.15 -19.27
N ASN A 400 -29.51 8.44 -18.69
CA ASN A 400 -28.41 7.47 -18.58
C ASN A 400 -28.25 6.90 -17.17
N ASN A 401 -29.02 7.40 -16.20
CA ASN A 401 -28.98 7.02 -14.79
C ASN A 401 -27.58 7.20 -14.14
N ILE A 402 -26.89 8.27 -14.52
CA ILE A 402 -25.56 8.64 -14.04
C ILE A 402 -25.69 9.89 -13.16
N TYR A 403 -25.01 9.88 -12.01
CA TYR A 403 -24.77 11.05 -11.18
C TYR A 403 -23.41 11.63 -11.57
N ASP A 404 -23.41 12.85 -12.08
CA ASP A 404 -22.21 13.54 -12.50
C ASP A 404 -21.97 14.79 -11.64
N LEU A 405 -20.71 15.20 -11.54
CA LEU A 405 -20.31 16.45 -10.88
C LEU A 405 -19.80 17.43 -11.92
N GLU A 406 -20.53 18.53 -12.13
CA GLU A 406 -20.06 19.63 -12.96
C GLU A 406 -19.44 20.73 -12.08
N PHE A 407 -18.24 21.17 -12.47
CA PHE A 407 -17.58 22.34 -11.90
C PHE A 407 -18.06 23.59 -12.62
N GLN A 408 -18.58 24.56 -11.88
CA GLN A 408 -18.87 25.88 -12.43
C GLN A 408 -17.65 26.78 -12.26
N LEU A 409 -17.14 27.28 -13.39
CA LEU A 409 -16.09 28.29 -13.43
C LEU A 409 -16.73 29.67 -13.52
N GLY A 410 -16.34 30.57 -12.62
CA GLY A 410 -16.78 31.97 -12.64
C GLY A 410 -15.60 32.93 -12.75
N GLU A 411 -15.82 34.05 -13.43
CA GLU A 411 -14.86 35.14 -13.51
C GLU A 411 -14.90 36.00 -12.24
N VAL A 412 -13.73 36.34 -11.71
CA VAL A 412 -13.61 37.36 -10.66
C VAL A 412 -13.54 38.73 -11.34
N SER A 413 -14.60 39.54 -11.23
CA SER A 413 -14.54 40.95 -11.63
C SER A 413 -13.41 41.66 -10.87
N ALA A 414 -12.54 42.36 -11.59
CA ALA A 414 -11.45 43.16 -11.05
C ALA A 414 -11.91 44.46 -10.34
N ASP A 415 -13.12 44.50 -9.79
CA ASP A 415 -13.64 45.64 -9.04
C ASP A 415 -13.12 45.63 -7.59
N LYS A 416 -11.82 45.96 -7.42
CA LYS A 416 -11.23 46.61 -6.22
C LYS A 416 -9.70 46.81 -6.30
N MET A 417 -9.12 46.95 -7.49
CA MET A 417 -7.76 47.45 -7.63
C MET A 417 -7.81 48.97 -7.91
N PRO A 418 -7.19 49.84 -7.08
CA PRO A 418 -7.12 51.26 -7.38
C PRO A 418 -6.30 51.48 -8.66
N LEU A 419 -6.90 52.18 -9.63
CA LEU A 419 -6.30 52.57 -10.90
C LEU A 419 -4.98 53.32 -10.69
N VAL A 420 -3.90 52.80 -11.26
CA VAL A 420 -2.72 53.60 -11.61
C VAL A 420 -2.82 53.86 -13.11
N GLU A 421 -3.14 55.10 -13.47
CA GLU A 421 -3.17 55.55 -14.87
C GLU A 421 -1.74 55.56 -15.45
N GLY A 422 -1.59 55.05 -16.67
CA GLY A 422 -0.37 55.30 -17.44
C GLY A 422 -0.20 54.42 -18.68
N VAL A 423 -0.48 55.02 -19.83
CA VAL A 423 0.06 54.72 -21.16
C VAL A 423 -0.74 53.74 -22.04
N ILE A 424 -1.43 54.37 -22.99
CA ILE A 424 -2.05 53.81 -24.19
C ILE A 424 -0.95 53.48 -25.21
N ALA A 425 -1.00 52.28 -25.79
CA ALA A 425 -0.42 52.02 -27.12
C ALA A 425 -1.28 50.97 -27.85
N GLU A 426 -1.88 51.41 -28.96
CA GLU A 426 -2.70 50.61 -29.86
C GLU A 426 -1.89 49.51 -30.57
N SER A 427 -2.54 48.40 -30.93
CA SER A 427 -2.11 47.57 -32.07
C SER A 427 -3.30 46.86 -32.72
N PRO A 428 -3.23 46.57 -34.04
CA PRO A 428 -4.41 46.45 -34.89
C PRO A 428 -4.96 45.02 -34.99
N SER A 429 -6.29 44.95 -35.14
CA SER A 429 -7.06 43.75 -35.44
C SER A 429 -6.70 43.16 -36.81
N ARG A 430 -6.24 41.90 -36.84
CA ARG A 430 -6.19 41.08 -38.06
C ARG A 430 -7.17 39.91 -37.92
N LEU A 431 -8.23 39.96 -38.73
CA LEU A 431 -9.18 38.89 -38.95
C LEU A 431 -8.48 37.68 -39.60
N MET A 432 -8.64 36.49 -39.02
CA MET A 432 -8.39 35.21 -39.68
C MET A 432 -9.71 34.43 -39.64
N GLU A 433 -10.17 34.05 -40.83
CA GLU A 433 -11.37 33.24 -41.09
C GLU A 433 -11.18 31.79 -40.58
N PRO A 434 -12.27 31.08 -40.22
CA PRO A 434 -12.17 29.68 -39.81
C PRO A 434 -12.04 28.75 -41.02
N LEU A 435 -11.08 27.82 -40.89
CA LEU A 435 -10.79 26.73 -41.83
C LEU A 435 -11.86 25.63 -41.69
N GLU A 436 -12.57 25.30 -42.78
CA GLU A 436 -13.54 24.19 -42.84
C GLU A 436 -12.82 22.83 -42.90
N LEU A 437 -13.28 21.86 -42.11
CA LEU A 437 -12.95 20.43 -42.22
C LEU A 437 -14.22 19.66 -42.62
N PRO A 438 -14.23 18.86 -43.71
CA PRO A 438 -15.42 18.13 -44.15
C PRO A 438 -15.49 16.72 -43.54
N GLY A 439 -16.68 16.31 -43.09
CA GLY A 439 -16.99 14.88 -42.95
C GLY A 439 -17.75 14.42 -41.70
N PHE A 440 -18.95 14.95 -41.46
CA PHE A 440 -19.98 14.20 -40.71
C PHE A 440 -21.36 14.45 -41.34
N LEU A 441 -22.00 13.39 -41.82
CA LEU A 441 -23.37 13.41 -42.34
C LEU A 441 -24.33 13.68 -41.17
N GLN A 442 -25.06 14.79 -41.20
CA GLN A 442 -26.18 15.04 -40.29
C GLN A 442 -27.35 14.09 -40.61
N PRO A 443 -28.07 13.54 -39.62
CA PRO A 443 -29.32 12.83 -39.86
C PRO A 443 -30.41 13.80 -40.35
N PRO A 444 -31.39 13.32 -41.14
CA PRO A 444 -32.37 14.20 -41.77
C PRO A 444 -33.31 14.86 -40.74
N PRO A 445 -33.86 16.05 -41.06
CA PRO A 445 -34.76 16.76 -40.18
C PRO A 445 -36.09 16.03 -39.98
N PHE A 446 -36.62 16.14 -38.75
CA PHE A 446 -37.90 15.58 -38.32
C PHE A 446 -39.06 16.07 -39.21
N ASP A 447 -39.81 15.15 -39.82
CA ASP A 447 -41.00 15.43 -40.62
C ASP A 447 -42.27 15.35 -39.73
N PRO A 448 -42.93 16.47 -39.42
CA PRO A 448 -44.13 16.49 -38.59
C PRO A 448 -45.39 15.94 -39.27
N SER A 449 -45.30 15.44 -40.52
CA SER A 449 -46.45 14.89 -41.26
C SER A 449 -46.67 13.38 -41.11
N VAL A 450 -45.79 12.66 -40.39
CA VAL A 450 -45.96 11.23 -40.10
C VAL A 450 -46.73 11.03 -38.78
N PRO A 451 -47.90 10.35 -38.77
CA PRO A 451 -48.63 10.08 -37.53
C PRO A 451 -47.87 9.07 -36.67
N LEU A 452 -47.62 9.42 -35.41
CA LEU A 452 -47.07 8.49 -34.41
C LEU A 452 -48.05 7.33 -34.16
N PRO A 453 -47.58 6.09 -33.95
CA PRO A 453 -48.45 4.96 -33.65
C PRO A 453 -49.19 5.18 -32.32
N SER A 454 -50.51 5.00 -32.34
CA SER A 454 -51.36 5.15 -31.17
C SER A 454 -51.11 4.04 -30.14
N ILE A 455 -50.60 4.41 -28.97
CA ILE A 455 -50.44 3.51 -27.82
C ILE A 455 -51.84 3.23 -27.22
N PRO A 456 -52.22 1.96 -26.94
CA PRO A 456 -53.52 1.67 -26.33
C PRO A 456 -53.57 2.24 -24.90
N ARG A 457 -54.61 2.99 -24.56
CA ARG A 457 -54.85 3.40 -23.17
C ARG A 457 -55.36 2.19 -22.37
N PRO A 458 -54.96 2.01 -21.10
CA PRO A 458 -55.49 0.93 -20.27
C PRO A 458 -56.98 1.15 -19.99
N ILE A 459 -57.79 0.11 -20.16
CA ILE A 459 -59.20 0.10 -19.77
C ILE A 459 -59.26 0.06 -18.22
N PRO A 460 -60.01 0.96 -17.55
CA PRO A 460 -60.16 0.93 -16.10
C PRO A 460 -60.92 -0.33 -15.66
N LYS A 461 -60.50 -0.96 -14.56
CA LYS A 461 -61.31 -2.01 -13.91
C LYS A 461 -62.51 -1.37 -13.19
N PRO A 462 -63.67 -2.05 -13.10
CA PRO A 462 -64.91 -1.48 -12.55
C PRO A 462 -64.87 -1.15 -11.05
N ASP A 463 -63.78 -1.45 -10.34
CA ASP A 463 -63.65 -1.27 -8.89
C ASP A 463 -62.79 -0.05 -8.48
N GLY A 464 -62.31 0.75 -9.44
CA GLY A 464 -61.58 1.99 -9.17
C GLY A 464 -60.10 1.83 -8.78
N SER A 465 -59.53 0.62 -8.84
CA SER A 465 -58.08 0.41 -8.59
C SER A 465 -57.22 0.62 -9.86
N LYS A 466 -56.02 1.20 -9.72
CA LYS A 466 -55.08 1.44 -10.83
C LYS A 466 -54.33 0.16 -11.24
N PRO A 467 -54.00 -0.07 -12.54
CA PRO A 467 -53.27 -1.26 -12.97
C PRO A 467 -51.80 -1.21 -12.53
N GLY A 468 -51.30 -2.28 -11.90
CA GLY A 468 -49.88 -2.42 -11.54
C GLY A 468 -49.02 -2.96 -12.69
N ILE A 469 -47.77 -2.49 -12.79
CA ILE A 469 -46.74 -2.96 -13.72
C ILE A 469 -46.02 -4.17 -13.08
N PRO A 470 -45.81 -5.31 -13.78
CA PRO A 470 -45.09 -6.45 -13.21
C PRO A 470 -43.58 -6.17 -13.11
N GLY A 471 -42.96 -6.45 -11.96
CA GLY A 471 -41.49 -6.56 -11.86
C GLY A 471 -40.75 -5.81 -10.74
N LEU A 472 -41.42 -5.20 -9.75
CA LEU A 472 -40.75 -4.60 -8.58
C LEU A 472 -41.14 -5.32 -7.28
N PRO A 473 -40.18 -5.58 -6.36
CA PRO A 473 -40.50 -6.14 -5.05
C PRO A 473 -41.30 -5.13 -4.22
N ARG A 474 -42.29 -5.63 -3.47
CA ARG A 474 -43.16 -4.84 -2.58
C ARG A 474 -42.34 -4.17 -1.46
N PRO A 475 -42.66 -2.95 -1.03
CA PRO A 475 -42.02 -2.37 0.14
C PRO A 475 -42.53 -3.05 1.42
N PHE A 476 -41.62 -3.31 2.34
CA PHE A 476 -41.88 -3.87 3.68
C PHE A 476 -42.96 -3.08 4.45
N PRO A 477 -43.84 -3.73 5.22
CA PRO A 477 -44.62 -3.06 6.24
C PRO A 477 -43.78 -2.83 7.50
N ASP A 478 -44.07 -1.73 8.19
CA ASP A 478 -43.64 -1.37 9.55
C ASP A 478 -42.25 -0.75 9.73
N LEU A 479 -42.15 0.55 9.42
CA LEU A 479 -41.23 1.47 10.08
C LEU A 479 -42.01 2.32 11.09
N PRO A 480 -41.52 2.53 12.32
CA PRO A 480 -42.13 3.46 13.27
C PRO A 480 -41.97 4.92 12.78
N PRO A 481 -42.82 5.87 13.26
CA PRO A 481 -42.85 7.22 12.71
C PRO A 481 -41.55 7.98 12.96
N ILE A 482 -41.10 8.71 11.95
CA ILE A 482 -39.97 9.65 12.02
C ILE A 482 -40.35 10.82 12.94
N GLU A 483 -39.70 10.94 14.09
CA GLU A 483 -39.77 12.14 14.94
C GLU A 483 -38.93 13.28 14.35
N LYS A 484 -39.48 14.49 14.34
CA LYS A 484 -38.78 15.71 13.89
C LYS A 484 -37.72 16.13 14.93
N PRO A 485 -36.58 16.70 14.52
CA PRO A 485 -35.55 17.14 15.47
C PRO A 485 -36.03 18.36 16.26
N GLY A 486 -36.04 18.29 17.60
CA GLY A 486 -36.15 19.50 18.44
C GLY A 486 -36.92 19.44 19.76
N GLN A 487 -37.20 18.29 20.38
CA GLN A 487 -37.75 18.27 21.75
C GLN A 487 -37.05 17.24 22.65
N LEU A 488 -36.52 17.70 23.77
CA LEU A 488 -36.00 16.88 24.88
C LEU A 488 -37.17 16.07 25.51
N PRO A 489 -37.03 14.75 25.75
CA PRO A 489 -38.09 13.99 26.39
C PRO A 489 -38.22 14.33 27.88
N LYS A 490 -39.46 14.57 28.33
CA LYS A 490 -39.81 14.62 29.76
C LYS A 490 -39.76 13.20 30.34
N LEU A 491 -38.92 12.98 31.35
CA LEU A 491 -38.88 11.77 32.16
C LEU A 491 -40.16 11.64 33.01
N GLY A 492 -40.91 10.55 32.81
CA GLY A 492 -41.98 10.10 33.70
C GLY A 492 -41.44 9.33 34.93
N PRO A 493 -42.29 9.05 35.94
CA PRO A 493 -41.85 8.56 37.24
C PRO A 493 -41.39 7.10 37.19
N LYS A 494 -40.30 6.81 37.92
CA LYS A 494 -39.68 5.49 38.08
C LYS A 494 -40.62 4.52 38.83
N GLU A 495 -40.94 3.40 38.21
CA GLU A 495 -41.30 2.16 38.92
C GLU A 495 -40.08 1.23 38.95
N GLY A 496 -39.79 0.70 40.14
CA GLY A 496 -38.55 0.04 40.47
C GLY A 496 -38.47 -1.43 40.04
N LEU A 497 -37.23 -1.88 39.84
CA LEU A 497 -36.86 -3.29 39.94
C LEU A 497 -35.66 -3.41 40.91
N PRO A 498 -35.75 -4.26 41.94
CA PRO A 498 -34.77 -4.37 43.01
C PRO A 498 -33.66 -5.39 42.68
N GLY A 499 -32.46 -5.12 43.22
CA GLY A 499 -31.49 -6.17 43.54
C GLY A 499 -30.28 -6.25 42.61
N LEU A 500 -29.20 -5.54 42.99
CA LEU A 500 -27.80 -6.01 42.94
C LEU A 500 -26.89 -4.86 43.43
N LEU A 501 -26.97 -4.57 44.74
CA LEU A 501 -25.91 -3.88 45.44
C LEU A 501 -24.87 -4.93 45.86
N ARG A 502 -23.69 -4.90 45.24
CA ARG A 502 -22.47 -5.39 45.89
C ARG A 502 -21.60 -4.16 46.20
N PRO A 503 -21.00 -4.07 47.39
CA PRO A 503 -20.22 -2.91 47.79
C PRO A 503 -18.90 -2.83 47.00
N PHE A 504 -18.54 -1.61 46.59
CA PHE A 504 -17.23 -1.27 46.05
C PHE A 504 -16.11 -1.60 47.06
N PRO A 505 -14.98 -2.17 46.64
CA PRO A 505 -13.79 -2.22 47.49
C PRO A 505 -13.16 -0.83 47.56
N GLU A 506 -12.85 -0.39 48.78
CA GLU A 506 -12.16 0.85 49.11
C GLU A 506 -10.77 0.91 48.43
N LEU A 507 -10.50 2.03 47.76
CA LEU A 507 -9.15 2.37 47.29
C LEU A 507 -8.26 2.74 48.49
N PRO A 508 -7.03 2.23 48.60
CA PRO A 508 -6.10 2.67 49.64
C PRO A 508 -5.55 4.08 49.34
N PRO A 509 -5.21 4.86 50.39
CA PRO A 509 -4.90 6.28 50.26
C PRO A 509 -3.52 6.56 49.63
N ILE A 510 -3.47 7.68 48.92
CA ILE A 510 -2.29 8.31 48.32
C ILE A 510 -1.31 8.76 49.43
N GLU A 511 -0.06 8.28 49.39
CA GLU A 511 1.06 8.86 50.14
C GLU A 511 2.20 9.27 49.19
N LYS A 512 2.58 10.56 49.24
CA LYS A 512 3.92 11.10 48.97
C LYS A 512 4.12 12.21 50.02
N PRO A 513 5.29 12.42 50.66
CA PRO A 513 6.57 12.66 49.96
C PRO A 513 7.87 12.20 50.68
N GLY A 514 8.99 12.11 49.95
CA GLY A 514 10.33 11.94 50.52
C GLY A 514 11.47 12.19 49.53
N MET A 515 12.41 13.05 49.91
CA MET A 515 13.53 13.61 49.13
C MET A 515 14.78 12.69 49.01
N VAL A 516 15.40 12.74 47.81
CA VAL A 516 16.81 12.60 47.33
C VAL A 516 17.91 11.99 48.23
N PRO A 517 18.95 11.34 47.62
CA PRO A 517 20.12 12.13 47.21
C PRO A 517 20.75 11.78 45.85
N LYS A 518 21.39 12.82 45.32
CA LYS A 518 22.21 12.92 44.10
C LYS A 518 23.35 11.90 44.07
N PHE A 519 23.68 11.43 42.87
CA PHE A 519 25.06 11.07 42.52
C PHE A 519 25.53 11.95 41.36
N GLU A 520 26.47 12.84 41.67
CA GLU A 520 27.36 13.46 40.70
C GLU A 520 28.49 12.48 40.38
N THR A 521 28.77 12.26 39.10
CA THR A 521 30.16 12.16 38.65
C THR A 521 30.30 12.82 37.28
N SER A 522 30.96 13.97 37.33
CA SER A 522 31.55 14.71 36.23
C SER A 522 32.66 13.93 35.52
N PHE A 523 32.65 13.93 34.19
CA PHE A 523 33.90 13.93 33.42
C PHE A 523 33.83 14.98 32.31
N SER A 524 34.70 15.99 32.44
CA SER A 524 35.00 16.98 31.41
C SER A 524 36.33 16.61 30.75
N LYS A 525 36.44 16.69 29.42
CA LYS A 525 37.32 17.63 28.68
C LYS A 525 37.59 17.20 27.22
N ARG A 526 37.37 18.19 26.35
CA ARG A 526 38.23 18.67 25.24
C ARG A 526 38.49 17.79 24.01
N SER A 527 37.83 18.21 22.93
CA SER A 527 38.40 18.77 21.69
C SER A 527 39.61 18.11 21.04
N LYS A 528 39.45 17.73 19.76
CA LYS A 528 40.22 18.28 18.64
C LYS A 528 39.62 17.79 17.31
N GLY A 529 39.33 18.74 16.42
CA GLY A 529 39.01 18.43 15.04
C GLY A 529 40.22 17.89 14.29
N LEU A 530 39.97 17.02 13.33
CA LEU A 530 40.82 16.80 12.18
C LEU A 530 39.94 16.63 10.95
N SER A 531 40.04 17.62 10.08
CA SER A 531 39.67 17.58 8.67
C SER A 531 40.58 16.57 7.93
N GLY A 532 39.99 15.67 7.17
CA GLY A 532 40.69 14.80 6.23
C GLY A 532 39.72 13.83 5.59
N VAL A 533 39.41 14.05 4.31
CA VAL A 533 38.69 13.10 3.47
C VAL A 533 39.62 11.89 3.27
N GLU A 534 39.35 10.78 3.95
CA GLU A 534 40.05 9.50 3.72
C GLU A 534 39.46 8.80 2.50
N THR A 535 40.34 8.36 1.60
CA THR A 535 39.95 7.70 0.35
C THR A 535 39.53 6.24 0.59
N PRO A 536 38.71 5.63 -0.29
CA PRO A 536 38.22 4.25 -0.11
C PRO A 536 39.34 3.20 0.01
N GLN A 537 40.53 3.46 -0.53
CA GLN A 537 41.69 2.56 -0.41
C GLN A 537 42.33 2.58 0.99
N GLU A 538 42.18 3.67 1.75
CA GLU A 538 42.77 3.81 3.09
C GLU A 538 41.91 3.14 4.18
N ARG A 539 40.60 2.97 3.96
CA ARG A 539 39.71 2.18 4.85
C ARG A 539 40.03 0.69 4.82
N ARG A 540 40.54 0.17 3.69
CA ARG A 540 40.84 -1.26 3.51
C ARG A 540 42.05 -1.74 4.34
N ALA A 541 42.93 -0.84 4.77
CA ALA A 541 44.11 -1.19 5.58
C ALA A 541 43.85 -1.16 7.10
N ARG A 542 42.79 -0.49 7.57
CA ARG A 542 42.50 -0.37 9.01
C ARG A 542 41.65 -1.52 9.56
N LEU A 543 40.97 -2.28 8.70
CA LEU A 543 40.13 -3.42 9.10
C LEU A 543 40.89 -4.76 9.24
N LEU A 544 42.14 -4.85 8.74
CA LEU A 544 42.97 -6.06 8.83
C LEU A 544 44.05 -6.00 9.93
N GLY A 545 43.93 -5.07 10.87
CA GLY A 545 44.96 -4.73 11.84
C GLY A 545 44.72 -5.16 13.29
N ARG A 546 43.95 -6.23 13.57
CA ARG A 546 43.93 -6.87 14.90
C ARG A 546 43.56 -8.36 14.77
N ILE A 547 44.56 -9.19 14.55
CA ILE A 547 44.82 -10.48 15.23
C ILE A 547 46.25 -10.85 14.80
N GLY A 548 47.20 -10.74 15.72
CA GLY A 548 48.55 -11.21 15.49
C GLY A 548 48.64 -12.68 15.85
N ILE A 549 48.86 -13.56 14.87
CA ILE A 549 49.56 -14.85 15.06
C ILE A 549 50.39 -15.15 13.81
N GLY A 550 51.71 -15.18 14.01
CA GLY A 550 52.69 -16.11 13.41
C GLY A 550 52.68 -16.38 11.91
N THR A 551 53.65 -15.79 11.22
CA THR A 551 54.07 -16.12 9.85
C THR A 551 54.51 -17.59 9.68
N ALA A 552 53.89 -18.32 8.75
CA ALA A 552 54.52 -19.41 8.01
C ALA A 552 53.80 -19.62 6.66
N THR A 553 54.49 -19.34 5.56
CA THR A 553 54.06 -19.72 4.20
C THR A 553 54.24 -21.22 3.97
N PRO A 554 53.27 -21.89 3.33
CA PRO A 554 53.57 -23.01 2.44
C PRO A 554 52.83 -22.89 1.08
N PRO A 555 53.15 -23.76 0.11
CA PRO A 555 53.18 -23.42 -1.30
C PRO A 555 51.93 -23.82 -2.09
N THR A 556 51.88 -23.28 -3.31
CA THR A 556 51.07 -23.66 -4.46
C THR A 556 50.93 -25.18 -4.68
N GLY A 557 49.69 -25.64 -4.91
CA GLY A 557 49.40 -26.94 -5.52
C GLY A 557 48.05 -27.50 -5.07
N GLY A 558 47.09 -27.62 -5.99
CA GLY A 558 45.73 -28.06 -5.71
C GLY A 558 45.57 -29.58 -5.54
N GLU A 559 44.64 -29.95 -4.66
CA GLU A 559 43.96 -31.25 -4.61
C GLU A 559 42.48 -30.99 -4.35
N THR A 560 41.61 -31.78 -4.99
CA THR A 560 40.15 -31.55 -5.02
C THR A 560 39.44 -32.31 -3.90
N GLU A 561 38.32 -31.76 -3.39
CA GLU A 561 37.52 -32.28 -2.26
C GLU A 561 36.93 -33.70 -2.45
N GLN A 562 37.15 -34.33 -3.61
CA GLN A 562 36.81 -35.73 -3.85
C GLN A 562 37.86 -36.71 -3.31
N GLU A 563 39.10 -36.27 -3.04
CA GLU A 563 40.18 -37.12 -2.51
C GLU A 563 40.24 -37.14 -0.97
N LYS A 564 39.55 -36.21 -0.28
CA LYS A 564 39.44 -36.18 1.19
C LYS A 564 38.39 -37.13 1.76
N ARG A 565 37.41 -37.59 0.97
CA ARG A 565 36.33 -38.49 1.44
C ARG A 565 36.69 -39.98 1.46
N ALA A 566 37.85 -40.38 0.92
CA ALA A 566 38.29 -41.78 0.90
C ALA A 566 39.21 -42.18 2.08
N ARG A 567 39.43 -41.31 3.07
CA ARG A 567 40.42 -41.54 4.14
C ARG A 567 39.88 -41.44 5.58
N LEU A 568 38.57 -41.59 5.79
CA LEU A 568 37.99 -41.53 7.14
C LEU A 568 36.92 -42.59 7.45
N LEU A 569 36.94 -43.72 6.74
CA LEU A 569 36.17 -44.92 7.09
C LEU A 569 37.03 -46.17 6.86
N GLY A 570 37.90 -46.46 7.83
CA GLY A 570 38.69 -47.68 7.88
C GLY A 570 39.38 -47.78 9.24
N GLU A 571 39.06 -48.83 9.97
CA GLU A 571 39.74 -49.33 11.17
C GLU A 571 39.35 -48.71 12.53
N VAL A 572 38.22 -49.14 13.09
CA VAL A 572 38.24 -49.89 14.36
C VAL A 572 37.17 -50.99 14.27
N GLY A 573 37.62 -52.22 14.06
CA GLY A 573 36.82 -53.42 14.26
C GLY A 573 37.34 -54.22 15.46
N ILE A 574 36.51 -55.19 15.87
CA ILE A 574 36.67 -56.26 16.88
C ILE A 574 36.08 -55.87 18.26
N GLY A 575 35.14 -56.61 18.85
CA GLY A 575 34.52 -57.89 18.49
C GLY A 575 33.66 -58.41 19.66
N GLY A 576 32.87 -59.46 19.40
CA GLY A 576 32.05 -60.17 20.39
C GLY A 576 30.68 -60.53 19.88
#